data_AF-X0ZPX0-F1
#
_entry.id   AF-X0ZPX0-F1
#
_cell.length_a   1.000
_cell.length_b   1.000
_cell.length_c   1.000
_cell.angle_alpha   90.00
_cell.angle_beta   90.00
_cell.angle_gamma   90.00
#
_symmetry.space_group_name_H-M   'P 1'
#
loop_
_entity.id
_entity.type
_entity.pdbx_description
1 polymer ?
#
loop_
_entity_poly.entity_id
_entity_poly.type
_entity_poly.pdbx_seq_one_letter_code
_entity_poly.pdbx_strand_id
1 'polypeptide(L)'
;MSFTKEKIKKKLERAAAKNMVRGVFFAAIYLVTTLIIPYLTFSWIRSLEVEGVEIDIYQKQYKSIIYWLVAFGLVISGTAFFAYSSPAQSVRRGVFSLIQILLNCFYLWSYKFSGALEVEFELIDLGYMTMNLSQLILLYMGIYFLSVILKAYDLADFV
;
A
#
# COMPACT_ATOMS: atom_id res chain seq x y z
N MET A 1 -33.76 2.07 36.26
CA MET A 1 -33.56 2.18 34.79
C MET A 1 -32.28 2.93 34.38
N SER A 2 -31.62 3.73 35.24
CA SER A 2 -30.41 4.51 34.88
C SER A 2 -29.10 3.69 34.87
N PHE A 3 -28.93 2.76 35.79
CA PHE A 3 -27.69 1.97 35.94
C PHE A 3 -27.35 1.10 34.71
N THR A 4 -28.36 0.55 34.04
CA THR A 4 -28.16 -0.29 32.85
C THR A 4 -27.68 0.54 31.65
N LYS A 5 -28.21 1.76 31.48
CA LYS A 5 -27.80 2.67 30.40
C LYS A 5 -26.34 3.11 30.58
N GLU A 6 -25.90 3.36 31.80
CA GLU A 6 -24.53 3.79 32.07
C GLU A 6 -23.50 2.66 31.83
N LYS A 7 -23.81 1.43 32.22
CA LYS A 7 -22.97 0.26 31.92
C LYS A 7 -22.85 0.01 30.41
N ILE A 8 -23.94 0.17 29.66
CA ILE A 8 -23.93 0.03 28.20
C ILE A 8 -23.08 1.12 27.55
N LYS A 9 -23.23 2.39 27.99
CA LYS A 9 -22.45 3.52 27.48
C LYS A 9 -20.94 3.30 27.67
N LYS A 10 -20.51 2.95 28.89
CA LYS A 10 -19.09 2.64 29.19
C LYS A 10 -18.55 1.47 28.36
N LYS A 11 -19.38 0.45 28.09
CA LYS A 11 -18.99 -0.69 27.24
C LYS A 11 -18.78 -0.26 25.79
N LEU A 12 -19.66 0.59 25.25
CA LEU A 12 -19.54 1.14 23.91
C LEU A 12 -18.33 2.05 23.76
N GLU A 13 -18.06 2.93 24.74
CA GLU A 13 -16.87 3.80 24.75
C GLU A 13 -15.57 2.99 24.74
N ARG A 14 -15.48 1.94 25.57
CA ARG A 14 -14.31 1.02 25.56
C ARG A 14 -14.15 0.31 24.22
N ALA A 15 -15.24 -0.13 23.61
CA ALA A 15 -15.20 -0.76 22.29
C ALA A 15 -14.74 0.22 21.20
N ALA A 16 -15.22 1.47 21.24
CA ALA A 16 -14.81 2.52 20.32
C ALA A 16 -13.30 2.84 20.47
N ALA A 17 -12.81 3.00 21.71
CA ALA A 17 -11.40 3.23 21.97
C ALA A 17 -10.51 2.07 21.47
N LYS A 18 -10.93 0.82 21.72
CA LYS A 18 -10.22 -0.38 21.21
C LYS A 18 -10.15 -0.40 19.68
N ASN A 19 -11.23 -0.02 19.01
CA ASN A 19 -11.26 0.05 17.55
C ASN A 19 -10.33 1.16 17.03
N MET A 20 -10.31 2.34 17.67
CA MET A 20 -9.40 3.42 17.29
C MET A 20 -7.93 3.01 17.40
N VAL A 21 -7.54 2.39 18.52
CA VAL A 21 -6.17 1.88 18.72
C VAL A 21 -5.82 0.83 17.67
N ARG A 22 -6.75 -0.07 17.34
CA ARG A 22 -6.59 -1.02 16.25
C ARG A 22 -6.36 -0.31 14.91
N GLY A 23 -7.15 0.72 14.62
CA GLY A 23 -6.99 1.54 13.41
C GLY A 23 -5.59 2.14 13.29
N VAL A 24 -5.08 2.77 14.36
CA VAL A 24 -3.73 3.36 14.39
C VAL A 24 -2.66 2.29 14.17
N PHE A 25 -2.77 1.15 14.86
CA PHE A 25 -1.81 0.06 14.75
C PHE A 25 -1.71 -0.48 13.31
N PHE A 26 -2.85 -0.75 12.67
CA PHE A 26 -2.83 -1.22 11.28
C PHE A 26 -2.38 -0.13 10.31
N ALA A 27 -2.74 1.13 10.52
CA ALA A 27 -2.22 2.23 9.70
C ALA A 27 -0.69 2.33 9.77
N ALA A 28 -0.10 2.15 10.96
CA ALA A 28 1.35 2.10 11.13
C ALA A 28 1.98 0.92 10.40
N ILE A 29 1.39 -0.29 10.48
CA ILE A 29 1.85 -1.46 9.72
C ILE A 29 1.85 -1.16 8.22
N TYR A 30 0.74 -0.62 7.69
CA TYR A 30 0.66 -0.28 6.27
C TYR A 30 1.67 0.80 5.89
N LEU A 31 1.86 1.83 6.71
CA LEU A 31 2.86 2.87 6.45
C LEU A 31 4.27 2.27 6.40
N VAL A 32 4.60 1.32 7.28
CA VAL A 32 5.89 0.63 7.26
C VAL A 32 6.03 -0.21 5.98
N THR A 33 5.02 -1.00 5.63
CA THR A 33 5.11 -1.97 4.53
C THR A 33 4.95 -1.36 3.14
N THR A 34 4.16 -0.30 2.99
CA THR A 34 3.88 0.31 1.68
C THR A 34 4.72 1.55 1.40
N LEU A 35 5.33 2.16 2.42
CA LEU A 35 6.15 3.36 2.26
C LEU A 35 7.57 3.18 2.78
N ILE A 36 7.76 2.91 4.08
CA ILE A 36 9.10 2.92 4.68
C ILE A 36 10.01 1.85 4.06
N ILE A 37 9.55 0.59 4.03
CA ILE A 37 10.35 -0.51 3.49
C ILE A 37 10.70 -0.25 2.01
N PRO A 38 9.73 0.01 1.11
CA PRO A 38 10.04 0.36 -0.28
C PRO A 38 10.99 1.54 -0.43
N TYR A 39 10.80 2.62 0.35
CA TYR A 39 11.65 3.80 0.29
C TYR A 39 13.10 3.48 0.65
N LEU A 40 13.32 2.72 1.73
CA LEU A 40 14.65 2.29 2.15
C LEU A 40 15.28 1.36 1.10
N THR A 41 14.52 0.43 0.54
CA THR A 41 14.99 -0.46 -0.53
C THR A 41 15.45 0.33 -1.75
N PHE A 42 14.63 1.24 -2.29
CA PHE A 42 15.03 2.04 -3.46
C PHE A 42 16.18 2.99 -3.17
N SER A 43 16.25 3.54 -1.96
CA SER A 43 17.37 4.40 -1.54
C SER A 43 18.67 3.61 -1.42
N TRP A 44 18.60 2.37 -0.94
CA TRP A 44 19.75 1.48 -0.88
C TRP A 44 20.21 1.04 -2.28
N ILE A 45 19.27 0.68 -3.17
CA ILE A 45 19.60 0.30 -4.55
C ILE A 45 20.29 1.45 -5.29
N ARG A 46 19.87 2.70 -5.07
CA ARG A 46 20.54 3.87 -5.65
C ARG A 46 22.01 4.01 -5.25
N SER A 47 22.39 3.50 -4.09
CA SER A 47 23.76 3.57 -3.57
C SER A 47 24.54 2.26 -3.73
N LEU A 48 24.02 1.29 -4.48
CA LEU A 48 24.71 0.02 -4.69
C LEU A 48 25.83 0.20 -5.71
N GLU A 49 27.05 -0.05 -5.26
CA GLU A 49 28.21 -0.32 -6.11
C GLU A 49 28.35 -1.84 -6.22
N VAL A 50 28.39 -2.38 -7.43
CA VAL A 50 28.61 -3.81 -7.67
C VAL A 50 29.97 -3.97 -8.35
N GLU A 51 30.88 -4.68 -7.70
CA GLU A 51 32.23 -4.98 -8.22
C GLU A 51 33.04 -3.73 -8.65
N GLY A 52 32.83 -2.58 -8.00
CA GLY A 52 33.53 -1.32 -8.31
C GLY A 52 32.91 -0.52 -9.45
N VAL A 53 31.77 -0.96 -9.99
CA VAL A 53 30.95 -0.21 -10.95
C VAL A 53 29.80 0.46 -10.18
N GLU A 54 29.73 1.78 -10.21
CA GLU A 54 28.61 2.54 -9.66
C GLU A 54 27.36 2.24 -10.49
N ILE A 55 26.32 1.71 -9.84
CA ILE A 55 25.01 1.53 -10.46
C ILE A 55 24.18 2.76 -10.11
N ASP A 56 24.11 3.75 -11.00
CA ASP A 56 23.22 4.90 -10.81
C ASP A 56 21.88 4.66 -11.50
N ILE A 57 20.79 4.72 -10.72
CA ILE A 57 19.44 4.74 -11.29
C ILE A 57 19.25 6.11 -11.93
N TYR A 58 18.75 6.14 -13.17
CA TYR A 58 18.43 7.40 -13.85
C TYR A 58 17.59 8.33 -12.95
N GLN A 59 18.13 9.51 -12.61
CA GLN A 59 17.57 10.36 -11.54
C GLN A 59 16.08 10.71 -11.73
N LYS A 60 15.64 10.79 -12.99
CA LYS A 60 14.23 11.06 -13.34
C LYS A 60 13.32 9.88 -12.98
N GLN A 61 13.75 8.65 -13.22
CA GLN A 61 12.99 7.45 -12.87
C GLN A 61 12.93 7.28 -11.35
N TYR A 62 14.05 7.47 -10.64
CA TYR A 62 14.08 7.42 -9.18
C TYR A 62 13.11 8.42 -8.53
N LYS A 63 13.12 9.69 -8.96
CA LYS A 63 12.18 10.71 -8.44
C LYS A 63 10.72 10.36 -8.70
N SER A 64 10.42 9.79 -9.87
CA SER A 64 9.07 9.33 -10.22
C SER A 64 8.61 8.19 -9.30
N ILE A 65 9.46 7.19 -9.09
CA ILE A 65 9.20 6.05 -8.20
C ILE A 65 8.90 6.53 -6.77
N ILE A 66 9.76 7.37 -6.20
CA ILE A 66 9.60 7.86 -4.83
C ILE A 66 8.32 8.71 -4.68
N TYR A 67 7.98 9.53 -5.68
CA TYR A 67 6.75 10.33 -5.65
C TYR A 67 5.50 9.45 -5.53
N TRP A 68 5.36 8.44 -6.40
CA TRP A 68 4.20 7.55 -6.39
C TRP A 68 4.15 6.67 -5.14
N LEU A 69 5.31 6.21 -4.67
CA LEU A 69 5.48 5.49 -3.40
C LEU A 69 4.96 6.29 -2.21
N VAL A 70 5.35 7.55 -2.08
CA VAL A 70 4.90 8.42 -0.98
C VAL A 70 3.41 8.74 -1.11
N ALA A 71 2.96 9.14 -2.30
CA ALA A 71 1.58 9.55 -2.54
C ALA A 71 0.59 8.41 -2.22
N PHE A 72 0.80 7.23 -2.79
CA PHE A 72 -0.09 6.10 -2.54
C PHE A 72 0.16 5.43 -1.19
N GLY A 73 1.40 5.41 -0.67
CA GLY A 73 1.70 4.87 0.65
C GLY A 73 0.92 5.58 1.77
N LEU A 74 0.82 6.91 1.69
CA LEU A 74 0.04 7.71 2.62
C LEU A 74 -1.47 7.48 2.46
N VAL A 75 -1.98 7.40 1.23
CA VAL A 75 -3.42 7.18 0.99
C VAL A 75 -3.84 5.76 1.41
N ILE A 76 -3.02 4.73 1.13
CA ILE A 76 -3.28 3.35 1.54
C ILE A 76 -3.26 3.22 3.07
N SER A 77 -2.28 3.83 3.75
CA SER A 77 -2.20 3.79 5.22
C SER A 77 -3.36 4.54 5.89
N GLY A 78 -3.77 5.69 5.34
CA GLY A 78 -4.97 6.41 5.79
C GLY A 78 -6.25 5.59 5.60
N THR A 79 -6.39 4.92 4.46
CA THR A 79 -7.55 4.06 4.19
C THR A 79 -7.57 2.84 5.13
N ALA A 80 -6.40 2.28 5.45
CA ALA A 80 -6.26 1.20 6.41
C ALA A 80 -6.73 1.63 7.81
N PHE A 81 -6.41 2.85 8.26
CA PHE A 81 -6.94 3.39 9.52
C PHE A 81 -8.47 3.31 9.57
N PHE A 82 -9.14 3.77 8.52
CA PHE A 82 -10.61 3.76 8.46
C PHE A 82 -11.20 2.34 8.34
N ALA A 83 -10.52 1.43 7.64
CA ALA A 83 -10.94 0.03 7.55
C ALA A 83 -10.87 -0.66 8.92
N TYR A 84 -9.75 -0.53 9.62
CA TYR A 84 -9.49 -1.24 10.89
C TYR A 84 -10.01 -0.54 12.14
N SER A 85 -10.37 0.75 12.07
CA SER A 85 -11.13 1.44 13.12
C SER A 85 -12.63 1.13 13.10
N SER A 86 -13.08 0.34 12.13
CA SER A 86 -14.48 -0.03 11.94
C SER A 86 -14.84 -1.38 12.59
N PRO A 87 -16.07 -1.55 13.12
CA PRO A 87 -16.55 -2.84 13.60
C PRO A 87 -16.45 -3.92 12.53
N ALA A 88 -16.22 -5.17 12.94
CA ALA A 88 -15.82 -6.23 12.03
C ALA A 88 -16.84 -6.60 10.95
N GLN A 89 -18.13 -6.49 11.25
CA GLN A 89 -19.24 -6.76 10.32
C GLN A 89 -19.98 -5.48 9.92
N SER A 90 -19.26 -4.36 9.81
CA SER A 90 -19.87 -3.10 9.36
C SER A 90 -19.68 -2.89 7.86
N VAL A 91 -20.71 -2.37 7.19
CA VAL A 91 -20.65 -1.94 5.79
C VAL A 91 -19.48 -0.96 5.56
N ARG A 92 -19.23 -0.06 6.53
CA ARG A 92 -18.10 0.88 6.50
C ARG A 92 -16.75 0.17 6.34
N ARG A 93 -16.54 -0.95 7.05
CA ARG A 93 -15.32 -1.75 6.91
C ARG A 93 -15.20 -2.36 5.52
N GLY A 94 -16.31 -2.87 4.96
CA GLY A 94 -16.37 -3.40 3.60
C GLY A 94 -15.96 -2.35 2.57
N VAL A 95 -16.57 -1.17 2.63
CA VAL A 95 -16.29 -0.04 1.72
C VAL A 95 -14.82 0.37 1.78
N PHE A 96 -14.26 0.62 2.97
CA PHE A 96 -12.84 1.01 3.07
C PHE A 96 -11.88 -0.11 2.63
N SER A 97 -12.24 -1.38 2.84
CA SER A 97 -11.43 -2.50 2.33
C SER A 97 -11.43 -2.55 0.80
N LEU A 98 -12.57 -2.27 0.16
CA LEU A 98 -12.67 -2.19 -1.30
C LEU A 98 -11.85 -1.01 -1.84
N ILE A 99 -11.98 0.18 -1.23
CA ILE A 99 -11.17 1.36 -1.59
C ILE A 99 -9.68 1.03 -1.46
N GLN A 100 -9.28 0.33 -0.40
CA GLN A 100 -7.89 -0.05 -0.18
C GLN A 100 -7.36 -0.95 -1.30
N ILE A 101 -8.15 -1.90 -1.80
CA ILE A 101 -7.73 -2.74 -2.93
C ILE A 101 -7.64 -1.91 -4.21
N LEU A 102 -8.62 -1.03 -4.49
CA LEU A 102 -8.58 -0.14 -5.64
C LEU A 102 -7.32 0.76 -5.62
N LEU A 103 -6.94 1.27 -4.45
CA LEU A 103 -5.72 2.05 -4.27
C LEU A 103 -4.44 1.23 -4.53
N ASN A 104 -4.41 -0.04 -4.14
CA ASN A 104 -3.29 -0.94 -4.49
C ASN A 104 -3.23 -1.22 -6.00
N CYS A 105 -4.39 -1.34 -6.67
CA CYS A 105 -4.43 -1.44 -8.12
C CYS A 105 -3.92 -0.16 -8.80
N PHE A 106 -4.38 1.01 -8.34
CA PHE A 106 -3.91 2.31 -8.83
C PHE A 106 -2.41 2.49 -8.58
N TYR A 107 -1.90 2.02 -7.45
CA TYR A 107 -0.47 2.04 -7.14
C TYR A 107 0.35 1.31 -8.22
N LEU A 108 0.00 0.05 -8.50
CA LEU A 108 0.66 -0.73 -9.56
C LEU A 108 0.49 -0.11 -10.95
N TRP A 109 -0.69 0.45 -11.22
CA TRP A 109 -0.99 1.10 -12.48
C TRP A 109 -0.12 2.34 -12.67
N SER A 110 -0.01 3.21 -11.67
CA SER A 110 0.87 4.36 -11.70
C SER A 110 2.33 3.97 -11.89
N TYR A 111 2.79 2.87 -11.27
CA TYR A 111 4.12 2.32 -11.56
C TYR A 111 4.28 1.93 -13.03
N LYS A 112 3.31 1.22 -13.61
CA LYS A 112 3.32 0.83 -15.02
C LYS A 112 3.39 2.03 -15.97
N PHE A 113 2.60 3.08 -15.72
CA PHE A 113 2.55 4.27 -16.58
C PHE A 113 3.66 5.28 -16.32
N SER A 114 4.37 5.17 -15.18
CA SER A 114 5.48 6.07 -14.84
C SER A 114 6.76 5.85 -15.65
N GLY A 115 6.81 4.79 -16.47
CA GLY A 115 8.03 4.39 -17.20
C GLY A 115 9.10 3.74 -16.31
N ALA A 116 8.82 3.53 -15.02
CA ALA A 116 9.70 2.86 -14.06
C ALA A 116 9.75 1.33 -14.20
N LEU A 117 9.14 0.79 -15.25
CA LEU A 117 9.09 -0.65 -15.54
C LEU A 117 10.37 -1.17 -16.19
N GLU A 118 11.12 -0.27 -16.81
CA GLU A 118 12.42 -0.54 -17.41
C GLU A 118 13.43 0.20 -16.56
N VAL A 119 14.06 -0.55 -15.65
CA VAL A 119 15.15 0.00 -14.84
C VAL A 119 16.39 -0.10 -15.70
N GLU A 120 16.87 1.05 -16.16
CA GLU A 120 18.13 1.16 -16.89
C GLU A 120 19.25 1.35 -15.86
N PHE A 121 20.20 0.43 -15.91
CA PHE A 121 21.43 0.51 -15.14
C PHE A 121 22.55 0.91 -16.08
N GLU A 122 23.19 2.05 -15.81
CA GLU A 122 24.41 2.44 -16.50
C GLU A 122 25.58 1.71 -15.86
N LEU A 123 26.28 0.89 -16.63
CA LEU A 123 27.54 0.27 -16.22
C LEU A 123 28.67 1.11 -16.80
N ILE A 124 29.44 1.75 -15.93
CA ILE A 124 30.65 2.49 -16.34
C ILE A 124 31.53 1.55 -17.18
N ASP A 125 31.88 1.98 -18.40
CA ASP A 125 32.69 1.27 -19.41
C ASP A 125 32.09 0.02 -20.10
N LEU A 126 30.87 -0.41 -19.77
CA LEU A 126 30.24 -1.63 -20.35
C LEU A 126 28.90 -1.40 -21.07
N GLY A 127 28.32 -0.20 -20.98
CA GLY A 127 27.05 0.16 -21.64
C GLY A 127 25.85 0.10 -20.69
N TYR A 128 24.65 -0.07 -21.24
CA TYR A 128 23.39 -0.07 -20.48
C TYR A 128 22.84 -1.49 -20.33
N MET A 129 22.46 -1.86 -19.10
CA MET A 129 21.66 -3.06 -18.84
C MET A 129 20.23 -2.64 -18.50
N THR A 130 19.24 -3.21 -19.18
CA THR A 130 17.82 -2.91 -18.91
C THR A 130 17.13 -4.11 -18.24
N MET A 131 16.53 -3.88 -17.07
CA MET A 131 15.71 -4.87 -16.39
C MET A 131 14.23 -4.57 -16.63
N ASN A 132 13.53 -5.50 -17.28
CA ASN A 132 12.10 -5.36 -17.56
C ASN A 132 11.25 -6.01 -16.46
N LEU A 133 10.56 -5.17 -15.67
CA LEU A 133 9.70 -5.58 -14.55
C LEU A 133 8.23 -5.80 -14.97
N SER A 134 7.91 -5.74 -16.27
CA SER A 134 6.51 -5.73 -16.75
C SER A 134 5.74 -6.99 -16.39
N GLN A 135 6.40 -8.15 -16.46
CA GLN A 135 5.77 -9.44 -16.11
C GLN A 135 5.47 -9.54 -14.61
N LEU A 136 6.33 -8.97 -13.76
CA LEU A 136 6.12 -8.93 -12.31
C LEU A 136 4.89 -8.09 -11.96
N ILE A 137 4.76 -6.89 -12.55
CA ILE A 137 3.59 -6.03 -12.32
C ILE A 137 2.29 -6.71 -12.80
N LEU A 138 2.30 -7.38 -13.94
CA LEU A 138 1.12 -8.08 -14.46
C LEU A 138 0.64 -9.21 -13.52
N LEU A 139 1.57 -9.96 -12.93
CA LEU A 139 1.25 -10.99 -11.93
C LEU A 139 0.54 -10.37 -10.72
N TYR A 140 1.09 -9.29 -10.15
CA TYR A 140 0.47 -8.61 -9.01
C TYR A 140 -0.89 -8.01 -9.37
N MET A 141 -1.04 -7.42 -10.55
CA MET A 141 -2.34 -6.91 -11.02
C MET A 141 -3.40 -8.01 -11.09
N GLY A 142 -3.05 -9.23 -11.54
CA GLY A 142 -3.95 -10.37 -11.55
C GLY A 142 -4.40 -10.80 -10.15
N ILE A 143 -3.49 -10.83 -9.18
CA ILE A 143 -3.79 -11.16 -7.77
C ILE A 143 -4.72 -10.11 -7.15
N TYR A 144 -4.46 -8.82 -7.39
CA TYR A 144 -5.33 -7.76 -6.87
C TYR A 144 -6.71 -7.77 -7.55
N PHE A 145 -6.80 -8.07 -8.85
CA PHE A 145 -8.08 -8.22 -9.54
C PHE A 145 -8.95 -9.32 -8.92
N LEU A 146 -8.38 -10.50 -8.66
CA LEU A 146 -9.06 -11.59 -7.94
C LEU A 146 -9.53 -11.13 -6.54
N SER A 147 -8.69 -10.37 -5.84
CA SER A 147 -9.02 -9.82 -4.52
C SER A 147 -10.18 -8.82 -4.57
N VAL A 148 -10.28 -8.00 -5.63
CA VAL A 148 -11.44 -7.11 -5.87
C VAL A 148 -12.71 -7.92 -6.04
N ILE A 149 -12.68 -8.97 -6.87
CA ILE A 149 -13.86 -9.82 -7.12
C ILE A 149 -14.35 -10.44 -5.81
N LEU A 150 -13.45 -11.02 -5.01
CA LEU A 150 -13.80 -11.61 -3.73
C LEU A 150 -14.41 -10.59 -2.76
N LYS A 151 -13.85 -9.37 -2.68
CA LYS A 151 -14.39 -8.33 -1.80
C LYS A 151 -15.68 -7.71 -2.29
N ALA A 152 -15.88 -7.64 -3.61
CA ALA A 152 -17.14 -7.21 -4.20
C ALA A 152 -18.25 -8.25 -3.92
N TYR A 153 -17.91 -9.55 -4.01
CA TYR A 153 -18.82 -10.63 -3.61
C TYR A 153 -19.17 -10.56 -2.12
N ASP A 154 -18.17 -10.44 -1.23
CA ASP A 154 -18.40 -10.26 0.21
C ASP A 154 -19.35 -9.07 0.47
N LEU A 155 -19.15 -7.94 -0.24
CA LEU A 155 -19.99 -6.74 -0.07
C LEU A 155 -21.42 -6.96 -0.55
N ALA A 156 -21.62 -7.71 -1.64
CA ALA A 156 -22.95 -8.04 -2.14
C ALA A 156 -23.72 -8.96 -1.17
N ASP A 157 -23.03 -9.86 -0.46
CA ASP A 157 -23.63 -10.72 0.58
C ASP A 157 -24.02 -9.93 1.86
N PHE A 158 -23.41 -8.75 2.07
CA PHE A 158 -23.74 -7.87 3.20
C PHE A 158 -24.96 -6.96 2.97
N VAL A 159 -25.43 -6.78 1.73
CA VAL A 159 -26.52 -5.86 1.35
C VAL A 159 -27.82 -6.62 1.19
#